data_AF-A0A3S9NK15-F1
#
_entry.id   AF-A0A3S9NK15-F1
#
_cell.length_a   1.000
_cell.length_b   1.000
_cell.length_c   1.000
_cell.angle_alpha   90.00
_cell.angle_beta   90.00
_cell.angle_gamma   90.00
#
_symmetry.space_group_name_H-M   'P 1'
#
loop_
_entity.id
_entity.type
_entity.pdbx_description
1 polymer ?
#
loop_
_entity_poly.entity_id
_entity_poly.type
_entity_poly.pdbx_seq_one_letter_code
_entity_poly.pdbx_strand_id
1 'polypeptide(L)'
;MSFATMLVRWLAGRLAGAAGMPGPLRPCAAHAASIPPLRWRAPWLAWQLLSWSVLTLLAPPIWTIGTLLLINPASDQPLFWALAMAIVPVANGVAIVATNQRHHRTPFARRPAVAAYTFAIAMIVGCALFVLLLWRAHAIAGLVGPLAADGMRPATLACWVAGLAALFGVTSSAHASIAHAWLAFEV
;
A
#
# COMPACT_ATOMS: atom_id res chain seq x y z
N MET A 1 -5.49 -15.49 25.37
CA MET A 1 -5.77 -14.32 24.50
C MET A 1 -4.92 -14.41 23.25
N SER A 2 -5.51 -14.31 22.06
CA SER A 2 -4.81 -14.53 20.76
C SER A 2 -4.15 -13.24 20.25
N PHE A 3 -3.04 -13.36 19.50
CA PHE A 3 -2.36 -12.24 18.85
C PHE A 3 -3.32 -11.39 17.99
N ALA A 4 -4.27 -12.03 17.31
CA ALA A 4 -5.30 -11.37 16.53
C ALA A 4 -6.19 -10.45 17.40
N THR A 5 -6.57 -10.91 18.59
CA THR A 5 -7.38 -10.09 19.52
C THR A 5 -6.59 -8.92 20.11
N MET A 6 -5.28 -9.06 20.31
CA MET A 6 -4.43 -7.95 20.74
C MET A 6 -4.21 -6.91 19.64
N LEU A 7 -3.97 -7.35 18.40
CA LEU A 7 -3.82 -6.47 17.24
C LEU A 7 -5.12 -5.69 16.97
N VAL A 8 -6.28 -6.37 17.02
CA VAL A 8 -7.60 -5.73 16.88
C VAL A 8 -7.84 -4.75 18.01
N ARG A 9 -7.48 -5.08 19.26
CA ARG A 9 -7.65 -4.15 20.40
C ARG A 9 -6.69 -2.96 20.32
N TRP A 10 -5.47 -3.17 19.86
CA TRP A 10 -4.48 -2.12 19.66
C TRP A 10 -4.88 -1.18 18.52
N LEU A 11 -5.35 -1.74 17.40
CA LEU A 11 -5.95 -0.97 16.31
C LEU A 11 -7.19 -0.24 16.83
N ALA A 12 -8.13 -0.90 17.50
CA ALA A 12 -9.32 -0.27 18.08
C ALA A 12 -8.95 0.88 19.04
N GLY A 13 -7.91 0.75 19.87
CA GLY A 13 -7.45 1.83 20.75
C GLY A 13 -6.85 3.02 20.00
N ARG A 14 -6.09 2.78 18.93
CA ARG A 14 -5.60 3.82 18.01
C ARG A 14 -6.72 4.50 17.23
N LEU A 15 -7.82 3.79 16.97
CA LEU A 15 -8.97 4.23 16.18
C LEU A 15 -10.07 4.88 17.05
N ALA A 16 -10.21 4.50 18.33
CA ALA A 16 -11.28 4.92 19.25
C ALA A 16 -10.94 6.15 20.12
N GLY A 17 -9.67 6.60 20.15
CA GLY A 17 -9.29 7.87 20.77
C GLY A 17 -9.95 9.12 20.13
N ALA A 18 -10.83 8.94 19.14
CA ALA A 18 -11.49 9.95 18.35
C ALA A 18 -12.98 10.21 18.73
N ALA A 19 -13.47 9.71 19.87
CA ALA A 19 -14.88 9.85 20.25
C ALA A 19 -15.20 10.98 21.26
N GLY A 20 -14.24 11.84 21.64
CA GLY A 20 -14.46 12.82 22.71
C GLY A 20 -14.01 14.24 22.41
N MET A 21 -14.97 15.17 22.44
CA MET A 21 -14.88 16.57 22.92
C MET A 21 -14.59 17.68 21.87
N PRO A 22 -14.93 18.97 22.15
CA PRO A 22 -16.10 19.70 21.62
C PRO A 22 -15.69 20.94 20.78
N GLY A 23 -16.63 21.63 20.11
CA GLY A 23 -16.38 22.98 19.53
C GLY A 23 -16.16 24.06 20.63
N PRO A 24 -15.92 25.36 20.35
CA PRO A 24 -15.91 26.16 19.10
C PRO A 24 -14.60 27.02 18.91
N LEU A 25 -14.32 27.74 17.81
CA LEU A 25 -14.67 29.16 17.56
C LEU A 25 -14.17 29.57 16.16
N ARG A 26 -15.03 30.26 15.39
CA ARG A 26 -14.73 30.85 14.06
C ARG A 26 -14.06 32.22 14.19
N PRO A 27 -13.09 32.55 13.33
CA PRO A 27 -12.92 33.90 12.82
C PRO A 27 -13.40 34.01 11.37
N CYS A 28 -14.13 35.10 11.08
CA CYS A 28 -14.50 35.56 9.74
C CYS A 28 -13.25 35.95 8.93
N ALA A 29 -13.04 35.36 7.74
CA ALA A 29 -12.28 36.00 6.65
C ALA A 29 -12.52 35.28 5.31
N ALA A 30 -12.90 36.10 4.31
CA ALA A 30 -12.85 35.91 2.86
C ALA A 30 -13.60 34.71 2.22
N HIS A 31 -14.65 35.04 1.46
CA HIS A 31 -15.28 34.18 0.45
C HIS A 31 -14.29 33.86 -0.70
N ALA A 32 -13.27 33.05 -0.43
CA ALA A 32 -12.85 32.08 -1.41
C ALA A 32 -13.87 30.95 -1.32
N ALA A 33 -14.47 30.53 -2.43
CA ALA A 33 -15.33 29.34 -2.45
C ALA A 33 -14.47 28.15 -1.99
N SER A 34 -14.49 27.86 -0.69
CA SER A 34 -13.72 26.79 -0.10
C SER A 34 -14.37 25.50 -0.56
N ILE A 35 -13.70 24.80 -1.47
CA ILE A 35 -14.12 23.45 -1.84
C ILE A 35 -14.15 22.64 -0.54
N PRO A 36 -15.32 22.10 -0.13
CA PRO A 36 -15.42 21.39 1.12
C PRO A 36 -14.42 20.22 1.10
N PRO A 37 -13.75 19.94 2.23
CA PRO A 37 -12.83 18.81 2.29
C PRO A 37 -13.60 17.52 2.06
N LEU A 38 -12.93 16.54 1.45
CA LEU A 38 -13.47 15.20 1.30
C LEU A 38 -13.84 14.64 2.67
N ARG A 39 -14.94 13.91 2.74
CA ARG A 39 -15.41 13.30 3.98
C ARG A 39 -15.14 11.79 3.94
N TRP A 40 -14.67 11.24 5.04
CA TRP A 40 -14.62 9.78 5.18
C TRP A 40 -16.02 9.19 5.20
N ARG A 41 -16.23 8.11 4.46
CA ARG A 41 -17.48 7.36 4.51
C ARG A 41 -17.69 6.73 5.88
N ALA A 42 -18.91 6.77 6.39
CA ALA A 42 -19.32 6.04 7.59
C ALA A 42 -20.04 4.72 7.22
N PRO A 43 -19.85 3.62 7.96
CA PRO A 43 -18.93 3.46 9.08
C PRO A 43 -17.48 3.29 8.60
N TRP A 44 -16.60 4.12 9.14
CA TRP A 44 -15.24 4.33 8.66
C TRP A 44 -14.37 3.06 8.62
N LEU A 45 -14.41 2.26 9.69
CA LEU A 45 -13.61 1.03 9.79
C LEU A 45 -14.01 0.01 8.72
N ALA A 46 -15.31 -0.12 8.42
CA ALA A 46 -15.79 -1.08 7.42
C ALA A 46 -15.29 -0.69 6.02
N TRP A 47 -15.34 0.60 5.67
CA TRP A 47 -14.84 1.08 4.38
C TRP A 47 -13.32 0.98 4.24
N GLN A 48 -12.56 1.12 5.34
CA GLN A 48 -11.13 0.87 5.34
C GLN A 48 -10.79 -0.60 5.15
N LEU A 49 -11.46 -1.51 5.89
CA LEU A 49 -11.25 -2.95 5.75
C LEU A 49 -11.69 -3.46 4.39
N LEU A 50 -12.81 -2.96 3.87
CA LEU A 50 -13.29 -3.28 2.53
C LEU A 50 -12.28 -2.81 1.47
N SER A 51 -11.82 -1.55 1.57
CA SER A 51 -10.75 -1.05 0.69
C SER A 51 -9.53 -1.97 0.79
N TRP A 52 -9.00 -2.21 1.98
CA TRP A 52 -7.81 -3.04 2.15
C TRP A 52 -7.97 -4.45 1.54
N SER A 53 -9.12 -5.09 1.77
CA SER A 53 -9.41 -6.44 1.25
C SER A 53 -9.52 -6.45 -0.27
N VAL A 54 -10.36 -5.57 -0.84
CA VAL A 54 -10.59 -5.49 -2.28
C VAL A 54 -9.30 -5.15 -3.03
N LEU A 55 -8.53 -4.19 -2.52
CA LEU A 55 -7.32 -3.71 -3.20
C LEU A 55 -6.18 -4.73 -3.16
N THR A 56 -6.11 -5.51 -2.09
CA THR A 56 -5.18 -6.64 -1.98
C THR A 56 -5.57 -7.74 -2.97
N LEU A 57 -6.83 -8.16 -2.96
CA LEU A 57 -7.31 -9.25 -3.83
C LEU A 57 -7.24 -8.89 -5.31
N LEU A 58 -7.43 -7.63 -5.67
CA LEU A 58 -7.35 -7.17 -7.06
C LEU A 58 -5.92 -6.82 -7.51
N ALA A 59 -4.92 -6.97 -6.63
CA ALA A 59 -3.56 -6.60 -6.99
C ALA A 59 -2.98 -7.59 -8.03
N PRO A 60 -2.48 -7.09 -9.19
CA PRO A 60 -1.85 -7.91 -10.20
C PRO A 60 -0.79 -8.88 -9.65
N PRO A 61 0.11 -8.50 -8.72
CA PRO A 61 1.10 -9.45 -8.20
C PRO A 61 0.49 -10.69 -7.51
N ILE A 62 -0.67 -10.55 -6.85
CA ILE A 62 -1.37 -11.69 -6.22
C ILE A 62 -1.82 -12.68 -7.30
N TRP A 63 -2.44 -12.18 -8.37
CA TRP A 63 -2.92 -13.02 -9.47
C TRP A 63 -1.79 -13.60 -10.30
N THR A 64 -0.78 -12.81 -10.64
CA THR A 64 0.35 -13.28 -11.44
C THR A 64 1.14 -14.35 -10.70
N ILE A 65 1.53 -14.10 -9.44
CA ILE A 65 2.28 -15.10 -8.65
C ILE A 65 1.39 -16.31 -8.36
N GLY A 66 0.13 -16.10 -7.96
CA GLY A 66 -0.81 -17.19 -7.69
C GLY A 66 -1.02 -18.09 -8.90
N THR A 67 -1.19 -17.52 -10.09
CA THR A 67 -1.36 -18.28 -11.33
C THR A 67 -0.09 -19.05 -11.69
N LEU A 68 1.09 -18.43 -11.55
CA LEU A 68 2.36 -19.12 -11.79
C LEU A 68 2.54 -20.32 -10.86
N LEU A 69 2.20 -20.17 -9.57
CA LEU A 69 2.25 -21.26 -8.59
C LEU A 69 1.19 -22.34 -8.85
N LEU A 70 0.03 -21.99 -9.42
CA LEU A 70 -0.99 -22.96 -9.83
C LEU A 70 -0.56 -23.78 -11.06
N ILE A 71 0.14 -23.14 -12.01
CA ILE A 71 0.69 -23.83 -13.19
C ILE A 71 1.82 -24.77 -12.77
N ASN A 72 2.75 -24.28 -11.94
CA ASN A 72 3.84 -25.07 -11.42
C ASN A 72 4.14 -24.69 -9.97
N PRO A 73 3.77 -25.55 -9.00
CA PRO A 73 4.04 -25.29 -7.59
C PRO A 73 5.51 -25.53 -7.21
N ALA A 74 6.29 -26.17 -8.10
CA ALA A 74 7.70 -26.43 -7.83
C ALA A 74 8.49 -25.12 -7.88
N SER A 75 9.01 -24.72 -6.72
CA SER A 75 9.95 -23.61 -6.61
C SER A 75 11.01 -23.95 -5.57
N ASP A 76 12.26 -23.62 -5.89
CA ASP A 76 13.37 -23.75 -4.95
C ASP A 76 13.24 -22.78 -3.75
N GLN A 77 12.34 -21.79 -3.84
CA GLN A 77 12.11 -20.77 -2.81
C GLN A 77 10.61 -20.53 -2.56
N PRO A 78 9.86 -21.49 -1.99
CA PRO A 78 8.41 -21.36 -1.81
C PRO A 78 8.03 -20.19 -0.88
N LEU A 79 8.85 -19.93 0.15
CA LEU A 79 8.65 -18.81 1.07
C LEU A 79 8.84 -17.44 0.39
N PHE A 80 9.65 -17.34 -0.66
CA PHE A 80 9.85 -16.10 -1.39
C PHE A 80 8.54 -15.63 -2.01
N TRP A 81 7.82 -16.52 -2.69
CA TRP A 81 6.55 -16.18 -3.35
C TRP A 81 5.44 -15.83 -2.36
N ALA A 82 5.35 -16.57 -1.25
CA ALA A 82 4.40 -16.26 -0.18
C ALA A 82 4.67 -14.87 0.42
N LEU A 83 5.94 -14.55 0.70
CA LEU A 83 6.32 -13.23 1.21
C LEU A 83 6.13 -12.12 0.17
N ALA A 84 6.44 -12.37 -1.10
CA ALA A 84 6.21 -11.42 -2.19
C ALA A 84 4.72 -11.05 -2.30
N MET A 85 3.82 -12.03 -2.19
CA MET A 85 2.38 -11.78 -2.13
C MET A 85 1.99 -11.03 -0.85
N ALA A 86 2.58 -11.36 0.31
CA ALA A 86 2.29 -10.70 1.59
C ALA A 86 2.73 -9.22 1.65
N ILE A 87 3.70 -8.79 0.82
CA ILE A 87 4.09 -7.38 0.74
C ILE A 87 2.91 -6.51 0.31
N VAL A 88 2.06 -6.98 -0.60
CA VAL A 88 0.93 -6.23 -1.15
C VAL A 88 -0.03 -5.73 -0.06
N PRO A 89 -0.64 -6.60 0.79
CA PRO A 89 -1.53 -6.16 1.85
C PRO A 89 -0.80 -5.30 2.90
N VAL A 90 0.48 -5.56 3.17
CA VAL A 90 1.25 -4.78 4.14
C VAL A 90 1.47 -3.35 3.64
N ALA A 91 1.96 -3.18 2.41
CA ALA A 91 2.23 -1.88 1.81
C ALA A 91 0.93 -1.05 1.68
N ASN A 92 -0.14 -1.67 1.17
CA ASN A 92 -1.43 -1.01 1.05
C ASN A 92 -2.05 -0.68 2.42
N GLY A 93 -1.91 -1.56 3.42
CA GLY A 93 -2.36 -1.29 4.80
C GLY A 93 -1.64 -0.11 5.44
N VAL A 94 -0.31 -0.04 5.31
CA VAL A 94 0.50 1.09 5.79
C VAL A 94 0.08 2.39 5.10
N ALA A 95 -0.14 2.35 3.78
CA ALA A 95 -0.56 3.51 3.02
C ALA A 95 -1.95 4.02 3.43
N ILE A 96 -2.91 3.14 3.68
CA ILE A 96 -4.25 3.51 4.19
C ILE A 96 -4.13 4.17 5.57
N VAL A 97 -3.36 3.59 6.50
CA VAL A 97 -3.15 4.15 7.84
C VAL A 97 -2.48 5.53 7.76
N ALA A 98 -1.44 5.67 6.94
CA ALA A 98 -0.76 6.95 6.73
C ALA A 98 -1.69 8.00 6.11
N THR A 99 -2.48 7.61 5.10
CA THR A 99 -3.48 8.48 4.45
C THR A 99 -4.52 8.96 5.45
N ASN A 100 -4.98 8.07 6.32
CA ASN A 100 -5.91 8.41 7.38
C ASN A 100 -5.30 9.39 8.39
N GLN A 101 -4.11 9.09 8.91
CA GLN A 101 -3.40 9.97 9.84
C GLN A 101 -3.16 11.35 9.24
N ARG A 102 -2.77 11.40 7.97
CA ARG A 102 -2.60 12.67 7.25
C ARG A 102 -3.92 13.41 7.14
N HIS A 103 -4.99 12.76 6.68
CA HIS A 103 -6.29 13.41 6.48
C HIS A 103 -6.85 13.99 7.79
N HIS A 104 -6.63 13.34 8.93
CA HIS A 104 -7.01 13.90 10.23
C HIS A 104 -6.26 15.18 10.60
N ARG A 105 -4.99 15.31 10.20
CA ARG A 105 -4.17 16.50 10.48
C ARG A 105 -4.37 17.60 9.45
N THR A 106 -4.42 17.22 8.17
CA THR A 106 -4.59 18.11 7.01
C THR A 106 -5.55 17.45 6.02
N PRO A 107 -6.86 17.80 6.08
CA PRO A 107 -7.86 17.19 5.22
C PRO A 107 -7.57 17.37 3.73
N PHE A 108 -7.84 16.33 2.97
CA PHE A 108 -7.73 16.36 1.52
C PHE A 108 -8.95 17.03 0.90
N ALA A 109 -8.73 17.95 -0.04
CA ALA A 109 -9.82 18.60 -0.78
C ALA A 109 -10.20 17.87 -2.09
N ARG A 110 -9.34 16.97 -2.60
CA ARG A 110 -9.52 16.31 -3.91
C ARG A 110 -9.07 14.85 -3.89
N ARG A 111 -9.84 13.97 -4.53
CA ARG A 111 -9.54 12.54 -4.68
C ARG A 111 -8.17 12.25 -5.32
N PRO A 112 -7.72 12.95 -6.38
CA PRO A 112 -6.38 12.72 -6.93
C PRO A 112 -5.26 13.01 -5.92
N ALA A 113 -5.45 13.96 -5.00
CA ALA A 113 -4.44 14.24 -3.96
C ALA A 113 -4.34 13.09 -2.93
N VAL A 114 -5.48 12.47 -2.60
CA VAL A 114 -5.51 11.25 -1.79
C VAL A 114 -4.79 10.13 -2.52
N ALA A 115 -5.20 9.84 -3.76
CA ALA A 115 -4.64 8.75 -4.56
C ALA A 115 -3.12 8.89 -4.75
N ALA A 116 -2.64 10.09 -5.08
CA ALA A 116 -1.20 10.33 -5.23
C ALA A 116 -0.42 10.11 -3.93
N TYR A 117 -0.97 10.54 -2.79
CA TYR A 117 -0.35 10.34 -1.50
C TYR A 117 -0.32 8.86 -1.08
N THR A 118 -1.47 8.18 -1.20
CA THR A 118 -1.57 6.75 -0.93
C THR A 118 -0.63 5.95 -1.82
N PHE A 119 -0.55 6.29 -3.11
CA PHE A 119 0.35 5.69 -4.07
C PHE A 119 1.81 5.88 -3.67
N ALA A 120 2.23 7.10 -3.37
CA ALA A 120 3.62 7.38 -2.99
C ALA A 120 4.05 6.55 -1.77
N ILE A 121 3.21 6.46 -0.73
CA ILE A 121 3.52 5.67 0.47
C ILE A 121 3.55 4.17 0.15
N ALA A 122 2.53 3.65 -0.55
CA ALA A 122 2.48 2.24 -0.91
C ALA A 122 3.64 1.83 -1.83
N MET A 123 4.02 2.68 -2.79
CA MET A 123 5.17 2.51 -3.66
C MET A 123 6.47 2.39 -2.87
N ILE A 124 6.75 3.35 -1.99
CA ILE A 124 8.00 3.35 -1.20
C ILE A 124 8.07 2.10 -0.33
N VAL A 125 6.99 1.78 0.39
CA VAL A 125 6.94 0.62 1.29
C VAL A 125 7.05 -0.68 0.50
N GLY A 126 6.29 -0.82 -0.59
CA GLY A 126 6.30 -2.00 -1.45
C GLY A 126 7.66 -2.25 -2.10
N CYS A 127 8.26 -1.22 -2.70
CA CYS A 127 9.59 -1.30 -3.28
C CYS A 127 10.66 -1.65 -2.22
N ALA A 128 10.63 -0.98 -1.07
CA ALA A 128 11.60 -1.23 -0.01
C ALA A 128 11.52 -2.67 0.52
N LEU A 129 10.29 -3.15 0.80
CA LEU A 129 10.08 -4.53 1.25
C LEU A 129 10.46 -5.56 0.18
N PHE A 130 10.19 -5.27 -1.09
CA PHE A 130 10.52 -6.18 -2.19
C PHE A 130 12.04 -6.28 -2.40
N VAL A 131 12.74 -5.14 -2.40
CA VAL A 131 14.21 -5.12 -2.46
C VAL A 131 14.81 -5.85 -1.25
N LEU A 132 14.28 -5.63 -0.04
CA LEU A 132 14.72 -6.34 1.16
C LEU A 132 14.49 -7.85 1.05
N LEU A 133 13.35 -8.27 0.49
CA LEU A 133 13.06 -9.68 0.24
C LEU A 133 14.03 -10.29 -0.76
N LEU A 134 14.27 -9.62 -1.88
CA LEU A 134 15.25 -10.05 -2.89
C LEU A 134 16.64 -10.22 -2.30
N TRP A 135 17.06 -9.26 -1.48
CA TRP A 135 18.34 -9.30 -0.78
C TRP A 135 18.43 -10.48 0.19
N ARG A 136 17.43 -10.62 1.08
CA ARG A 136 17.42 -11.65 2.14
C ARG A 136 17.25 -13.07 1.59
N ALA A 137 16.54 -13.23 0.48
CA ALA A 137 16.37 -14.52 -0.18
C ALA A 137 17.54 -14.87 -1.12
N HIS A 138 18.56 -13.99 -1.23
CA HIS A 138 19.64 -14.10 -2.20
C HIS A 138 19.14 -14.29 -3.65
N ALA A 139 17.93 -13.81 -3.94
CA ALA A 139 17.24 -14.02 -5.23
C ALA A 139 17.78 -13.09 -6.33
N ILE A 140 18.52 -12.04 -5.96
CA ILE A 140 19.13 -11.11 -6.92
C ILE A 140 20.02 -11.87 -7.91
N ALA A 141 20.88 -12.77 -7.42
CA ALA A 141 21.79 -13.53 -8.27
C ALA A 141 21.03 -14.45 -9.25
N GLY A 142 19.91 -15.04 -8.81
CA GLY A 142 19.05 -15.85 -9.69
C GLY A 142 18.34 -15.01 -10.75
N LEU A 143 17.95 -13.78 -10.42
CA LEU A 143 17.23 -12.88 -11.34
C LEU A 143 18.14 -12.25 -12.40
N VAL A 144 19.34 -11.82 -12.01
CA VAL A 144 20.26 -11.11 -12.92
C VAL A 144 21.45 -11.93 -13.37
N GLY A 145 21.62 -13.15 -12.85
CA GLY A 145 22.71 -14.07 -13.19
C GLY A 145 22.84 -14.33 -14.69
N PRO A 146 21.74 -14.63 -15.42
CA PRO A 146 21.79 -14.78 -16.87
C PRO A 146 22.29 -13.51 -17.57
N LEU A 147 21.78 -12.34 -17.18
CA LEU A 147 22.19 -11.04 -17.74
C LEU A 147 23.66 -10.70 -17.43
N ALA A 148 24.14 -11.10 -16.25
CA ALA A 148 25.54 -10.93 -15.86
C ALA A 148 26.46 -11.86 -16.67
N ALA A 149 26.02 -13.09 -16.97
CA ALA A 149 26.75 -14.04 -17.81
C ALA A 149 26.91 -13.53 -19.26
N ASP A 150 25.94 -12.75 -19.74
CA ASP A 150 26.00 -12.05 -21.03
C ASP A 150 26.95 -10.82 -21.02
N GLY A 151 27.74 -10.63 -19.96
CA GLY A 151 28.75 -9.58 -19.85
C GLY A 151 28.20 -8.20 -19.49
N MET A 152 26.97 -8.11 -19.01
CA MET A 152 26.34 -6.85 -18.62
C MET A 152 27.05 -6.21 -17.42
N ARG A 153 27.26 -4.88 -17.48
CA ARG A 153 27.93 -4.14 -16.40
C ARG A 153 27.11 -4.11 -15.10
N PRO A 154 27.74 -4.07 -13.92
CA PRO A 154 27.04 -4.04 -12.62
C PRO A 154 26.00 -2.93 -12.48
N ALA A 155 26.28 -1.74 -13.00
CA ALA A 155 25.34 -0.61 -12.95
C ALA A 155 24.04 -0.89 -13.73
N THR A 156 24.15 -1.57 -14.88
CA THR A 156 22.98 -1.95 -15.70
C THR A 156 22.17 -3.04 -15.00
N LEU A 157 22.82 -4.00 -14.34
CA LEU A 157 22.15 -5.02 -13.54
C LEU A 157 21.39 -4.39 -12.36
N ALA A 158 21.99 -3.41 -11.68
CA ALA A 158 21.31 -2.67 -10.62
C ALA A 158 20.08 -1.90 -11.15
N CYS A 159 20.17 -1.35 -12.36
CA CYS A 159 19.03 -0.71 -13.03
C CYS A 159 17.89 -1.70 -13.29
N TRP A 160 18.21 -2.94 -13.71
CA TRP A 160 17.20 -4.00 -13.87
C TRP A 160 16.51 -4.37 -12.56
N VAL A 161 17.27 -4.54 -11.48
CA VAL A 161 16.71 -4.82 -10.14
C VAL A 161 15.81 -3.67 -9.68
N ALA A 162 16.27 -2.42 -9.87
CA ALA A 162 15.48 -1.24 -9.55
C ALA A 162 14.20 -1.17 -10.40
N GLY A 163 14.28 -1.50 -11.69
CA GLY A 163 13.15 -1.58 -12.60
C GLY A 163 12.13 -2.64 -12.18
N LEU A 164 12.58 -3.82 -11.77
CA LEU A 164 11.71 -4.88 -11.23
C LEU A 164 11.02 -4.44 -9.93
N ALA A 165 11.77 -3.82 -9.01
CA ALA A 165 11.20 -3.30 -7.78
C ALA A 165 10.17 -2.20 -8.05
N ALA A 166 10.46 -1.29 -8.95
CA ALA A 166 9.54 -0.25 -9.38
C ALA A 166 8.28 -0.85 -10.02
N LEU A 167 8.42 -1.83 -10.92
CA LEU A 167 7.30 -2.51 -11.55
C LEU A 167 6.42 -3.22 -10.51
N PHE A 168 7.02 -3.92 -9.56
CA PHE A 168 6.30 -4.56 -8.46
C PHE A 168 5.55 -3.52 -7.61
N GLY A 169 6.23 -2.42 -7.25
CA GLY A 169 5.61 -1.31 -6.53
C GLY A 169 4.41 -0.75 -7.29
N VAL A 170 4.58 -0.40 -8.57
CA VAL A 170 3.53 0.24 -9.39
C VAL A 170 2.32 -0.68 -9.50
N THR A 171 2.55 -1.93 -9.89
CA THR A 171 1.48 -2.90 -10.08
C THR A 171 0.78 -3.24 -8.76
N SER A 172 1.47 -3.23 -7.63
CA SER A 172 0.85 -3.49 -6.32
C SER A 172 0.00 -2.33 -5.78
N SER A 173 0.23 -1.09 -6.23
CA SER A 173 -0.26 0.11 -5.55
C SER A 173 -1.06 1.10 -6.40
N ALA A 174 -0.88 1.12 -7.72
CA ALA A 174 -1.51 2.14 -8.59
C ALA A 174 -3.05 2.02 -8.59
N HIS A 175 -3.58 0.83 -8.89
CA HIS A 175 -5.02 0.56 -8.83
C HIS A 175 -5.55 0.73 -7.41
N ALA A 176 -4.79 0.27 -6.43
CA ALA A 176 -5.16 0.32 -5.02
C ALA A 176 -5.38 1.76 -4.55
N SER A 177 -4.51 2.67 -4.94
CA SER A 177 -4.55 4.07 -4.50
C SER A 177 -5.70 4.84 -5.13
N ILE A 178 -5.97 4.59 -6.41
CA ILE A 178 -7.13 5.17 -7.10
C ILE A 178 -8.41 4.65 -6.46
N ALA A 179 -8.60 3.33 -6.40
CA ALA A 179 -9.82 2.74 -5.88
C ALA A 179 -10.03 3.05 -4.39
N HIS A 180 -8.99 3.13 -3.56
CA HIS A 180 -9.11 3.60 -2.17
C HIS A 180 -9.69 5.01 -2.11
N ALA A 181 -9.17 5.95 -2.92
CA ALA A 181 -9.66 7.34 -2.92
C ALA A 181 -11.14 7.45 -3.33
N TRP A 182 -11.65 6.52 -4.14
CA TRP A 182 -13.07 6.45 -4.55
C TRP A 182 -13.95 5.76 -3.51
N LEU A 183 -13.47 4.66 -2.92
CA LEU A 183 -14.23 3.87 -1.94
C LEU A 183 -14.32 4.57 -0.58
N ALA A 184 -13.21 5.15 -0.12
CA ALA A 184 -13.09 5.67 1.25
C ALA A 184 -13.66 7.08 1.45
N PHE A 185 -13.75 7.88 0.38
CA PHE A 185 -14.11 9.30 0.47
C PHE A 185 -15.38 9.66 -0.30
N GLU A 186 -16.25 10.40 0.37
CA GLU A 186 -17.41 11.12 -0.18
C GLU A 186 -17.01 12.55 -0.60
N VAL A 187 -17.80 13.10 -1.53
CA VAL A 187 -17.72 14.50 -1.99
C VAL A 187 -18.57 15.37 -1.08
#